data_AF-A0A1F7PEH7-F1
#
_entry.id   AF-A0A1F7PEH7-F1
#
_cell.length_a   1.000
_cell.length_b   1.000
_cell.length_c   1.000
_cell.angle_alpha   90.00
_cell.angle_beta   90.00
_cell.angle_gamma   90.00
#
_symmetry.space_group_name_H-M   'P 1'
#
loop_
_entity.id
_entity.type
_entity.pdbx_description
1 polymer ?
#
loop_
_entity_poly.entity_id
_entity_poly.type
_entity_poly.pdbx_seq_one_letter_code
_entity_poly.pdbx_strand_id
1 'polypeptide(L)'
;MTNKGKPLYMIGVVSDMLKLHPQTLRFYEKKGLIQPSRTVGRTRMYSAEDVEEISRVVRLTRDLGVNLAGVETILKMRRRMLDMQKQIEDLLAYVREDAGRFREHRDRTLGEAVLGARIRVPTLDGETALVLPPGTQSGQIFRLRGKGMRRLHGEGTGDLYVTVRVSIPRGLDARTQGIFRELERLLPETPRASCERFRGGAA
;
A
#
# COMPACT_ATOMS: atom_id res chain seq x y z
N MET A 1 -6.21 -23.92 -17.43
CA MET A 1 -5.39 -23.61 -16.24
C MET A 1 -5.52 -24.80 -15.29
N THR A 2 -4.46 -25.59 -15.11
CA THR A 2 -4.48 -26.82 -14.31
C THR A 2 -4.58 -26.45 -12.82
N ASN A 3 -5.65 -26.89 -12.14
CA ASN A 3 -5.85 -26.61 -10.71
C ASN A 3 -4.81 -27.38 -9.88
N LYS A 4 -3.70 -26.72 -9.54
CA LYS A 4 -2.52 -27.30 -8.86
C LYS A 4 -2.82 -27.85 -7.46
N GLY A 5 -3.90 -27.41 -6.82
CA GLY A 5 -4.33 -27.87 -5.51
C GLY A 5 -5.13 -29.19 -5.52
N LYS A 6 -5.48 -29.72 -6.70
CA LYS A 6 -6.22 -30.98 -6.78
C LYS A 6 -5.35 -32.15 -6.30
N PRO A 7 -5.79 -32.95 -5.31
CA PRO A 7 -5.04 -34.11 -4.85
C PRO A 7 -5.02 -35.20 -5.93
N LEU A 8 -3.83 -35.50 -6.46
CA LEU A 8 -3.62 -36.33 -7.65
C LEU A 8 -2.65 -37.49 -7.40
N TYR A 9 -1.66 -37.32 -6.54
CA TYR A 9 -0.54 -38.26 -6.40
C TYR A 9 -0.63 -39.06 -5.10
N MET A 10 -0.43 -40.38 -5.20
CA MET A 10 -0.30 -41.25 -4.02
C MET A 10 1.11 -41.16 -3.41
N ILE A 11 1.26 -41.54 -2.14
CA ILE A 11 2.54 -41.50 -1.43
C ILE A 11 3.68 -42.24 -2.14
N GLY A 12 3.40 -43.38 -2.79
CA GLY A 12 4.42 -44.15 -3.54
C GLY A 12 4.93 -43.36 -4.75
N VAL A 13 4.03 -42.78 -5.52
CA VAL A 13 4.37 -41.96 -6.69
C VAL A 13 5.22 -40.75 -6.27
N VAL A 14 4.84 -40.07 -5.19
CA VAL A 14 5.59 -38.91 -4.66
C VAL A 14 6.97 -39.30 -4.13
N SER A 15 7.06 -40.44 -3.45
CA SER A 15 8.30 -41.05 -2.97
C SER A 15 9.29 -41.29 -4.11
N ASP A 16 8.81 -41.88 -5.21
CA ASP A 16 9.63 -42.19 -6.39
C ASP A 16 10.06 -40.93 -7.16
N MET A 17 9.16 -39.96 -7.29
CA MET A 17 9.43 -38.66 -7.93
C MET A 17 10.51 -37.87 -7.19
N LEU A 18 10.46 -37.84 -5.86
CA LEU A 18 11.36 -37.03 -5.05
C LEU A 18 12.57 -37.80 -4.52
N LYS A 19 12.67 -39.10 -4.83
CA LYS A 19 13.71 -40.01 -4.31
C LYS A 19 13.80 -39.93 -2.78
N LEU A 20 12.65 -40.03 -2.12
CA LEU A 20 12.50 -40.01 -0.66
C LEU A 20 11.86 -41.30 -0.19
N HIS A 21 12.20 -41.76 1.00
CA HIS A 21 11.51 -42.89 1.60
C HIS A 21 10.08 -42.50 2.02
N PRO A 22 9.05 -43.36 1.88
CA PRO A 22 7.69 -43.05 2.32
C PRO A 22 7.58 -42.69 3.81
N GLN A 23 8.48 -43.18 4.66
CA GLN A 23 8.51 -42.77 6.08
C GLN A 23 8.95 -41.32 6.27
N THR A 24 9.81 -40.78 5.40
CA THR A 24 10.21 -39.37 5.42
C THR A 24 9.01 -38.46 5.14
N LEU A 25 8.16 -38.83 4.18
CA LEU A 25 6.91 -38.11 3.90
C LEU A 25 5.96 -38.12 5.10
N ARG A 26 5.81 -39.27 5.75
CA ARG A 26 5.00 -39.39 7.00
C ARG A 26 5.59 -38.56 8.14
N PHE A 27 6.91 -38.48 8.22
CA PHE A 27 7.60 -37.67 9.21
C PHE A 27 7.35 -36.17 9.00
N TYR A 28 7.42 -35.70 7.76
CA TYR A 28 7.08 -34.31 7.41
C TYR A 28 5.60 -33.99 7.67
N GLU A 29 4.68 -34.91 7.39
CA GLU A 29 3.26 -34.79 7.78
C GLU A 29 3.11 -34.65 9.30
N LYS A 30 3.77 -35.53 10.08
CA LYS A 30 3.72 -35.49 11.55
C LYS A 30 4.26 -34.18 12.13
N LYS A 31 5.23 -33.57 11.46
CA LYS A 31 5.83 -32.29 11.83
C LYS A 31 5.05 -31.08 11.29
N GLY A 32 3.94 -31.30 10.59
CA GLY A 32 3.06 -30.25 10.09
C GLY A 32 3.63 -29.45 8.93
N LEU A 33 4.70 -29.93 8.29
CA LEU A 33 5.30 -29.26 7.14
C LEU A 33 4.48 -29.44 5.86
N ILE A 34 3.67 -30.50 5.80
CA ILE A 34 2.79 -30.85 4.69
C ILE A 34 1.48 -31.38 5.22
N GLN A 35 0.39 -31.19 4.48
CA GLN A 35 -0.96 -31.61 4.88
C GLN A 35 -1.70 -32.24 3.70
N PRO A 36 -1.38 -33.50 3.33
CA PRO A 36 -2.03 -34.17 2.23
C PRO A 36 -3.51 -34.42 2.52
N SER A 37 -4.32 -34.32 1.48
CA SER A 37 -5.73 -34.73 1.53
C SER A 37 -5.83 -36.24 1.70
N ARG A 38 -6.97 -36.72 2.23
CA ARG A 38 -7.24 -38.15 2.36
C ARG A 38 -8.49 -38.54 1.57
N THR A 39 -8.43 -39.66 0.87
CA THR A 39 -9.62 -40.26 0.25
C THR A 39 -10.54 -40.87 1.30
N VAL A 40 -11.76 -41.26 0.91
CA VAL A 40 -12.70 -42.02 1.75
C VAL A 40 -12.07 -43.31 2.29
N GLY A 41 -11.19 -43.94 1.51
CA GLY A 41 -10.36 -45.08 1.92
C GLY A 41 -9.13 -44.74 2.79
N ARG A 42 -9.04 -43.52 3.32
CA ARG A 42 -7.95 -43.00 4.17
C ARG A 42 -6.56 -42.96 3.51
N THR A 43 -6.48 -43.12 2.19
CA THR A 43 -5.21 -43.02 1.45
C THR A 43 -4.78 -41.56 1.31
N ARG A 44 -3.49 -41.29 1.57
CA ARG A 44 -2.89 -39.96 1.41
C ARG A 44 -2.78 -39.61 -0.06
N MET A 45 -3.35 -38.47 -0.42
CA MET A 45 -3.27 -37.89 -1.75
C MET A 45 -2.62 -36.52 -1.66
N TYR A 46 -1.56 -36.37 -2.43
CA TYR A 46 -0.77 -35.16 -2.55
C TYR A 46 -1.19 -34.42 -3.81
N SER A 47 -1.35 -33.12 -3.70
CA SER A 47 -1.50 -32.20 -4.82
C SER A 47 -0.15 -31.92 -5.48
N ALA A 48 -0.15 -31.27 -6.64
CA ALA A 48 1.10 -30.80 -7.26
C ALA A 48 1.80 -29.76 -6.36
N GLU A 49 1.02 -28.95 -5.64
CA GLU A 49 1.52 -27.97 -4.69
C GLU A 49 2.22 -28.63 -3.49
N ASP A 50 1.67 -29.72 -2.95
CA ASP A 50 2.31 -30.50 -1.89
C ASP A 50 3.68 -31.04 -2.34
N VAL A 51 3.76 -31.55 -3.59
CA VAL A 51 5.03 -32.06 -4.15
C VAL A 51 6.06 -30.94 -4.27
N GLU A 52 5.66 -29.75 -4.72
CA GLU A 52 6.53 -28.57 -4.76
C GLU A 52 7.00 -28.14 -3.36
N GLU A 53 6.13 -28.21 -2.35
CA GLU A 53 6.46 -27.88 -0.96
C GLU A 53 7.41 -28.90 -0.34
N ILE A 54 7.20 -30.21 -0.56
CA ILE A 54 8.13 -31.26 -0.15
C ILE A 54 9.50 -31.05 -0.83
N SER A 55 9.52 -30.74 -2.12
CA SER A 55 10.76 -30.44 -2.85
C SER A 55 11.51 -29.24 -2.26
N ARG A 56 10.79 -28.20 -1.80
CA ARG A 56 11.40 -27.07 -1.07
C ARG A 56 12.00 -27.51 0.27
N VAL A 57 11.27 -28.29 1.06
CA VAL A 57 11.78 -28.84 2.33
C VAL A 57 13.07 -29.64 2.09
N VAL A 58 13.07 -30.52 1.10
CA VAL A 58 14.24 -31.34 0.75
C VAL A 58 15.45 -30.48 0.41
N ARG A 59 15.29 -29.48 -0.47
CA ARG A 59 16.39 -28.56 -0.84
C ARG A 59 16.94 -27.82 0.37
N LEU A 60 16.08 -27.29 1.24
CA LEU A 60 16.51 -26.60 2.46
C LEU A 60 17.30 -27.52 3.41
N THR A 61 16.90 -28.78 3.52
CA THR A 61 17.58 -29.75 4.41
C THR A 61 18.87 -30.34 3.82
N ARG A 62 18.91 -30.62 2.51
CA ARG A 62 20.04 -31.28 1.85
C ARG A 62 21.12 -30.30 1.39
N ASP A 63 20.71 -29.20 0.76
CA ASP A 63 21.65 -28.30 0.09
C ASP A 63 22.14 -27.20 1.03
N LEU A 64 21.28 -26.74 1.95
CA LEU A 64 21.58 -25.64 2.88
C LEU A 64 21.81 -26.10 4.32
N GLY A 65 21.73 -27.41 4.60
CA GLY A 65 22.00 -27.99 5.91
C GLY A 65 21.05 -27.51 7.03
N VAL A 66 19.87 -26.99 6.67
CA VAL A 66 18.94 -26.42 7.64
C VAL A 66 18.22 -27.54 8.40
N ASN A 67 18.15 -27.43 9.72
CA ASN A 67 17.40 -28.38 10.54
C ASN A 67 15.88 -28.25 10.34
N LEU A 68 15.11 -29.25 10.75
CA LEU A 68 13.67 -29.28 10.48
C LEU A 68 12.90 -28.12 11.13
N ALA A 69 13.32 -27.65 12.31
CA ALA A 69 12.70 -26.52 13.01
C ALA A 69 12.97 -25.18 12.29
N GLY A 70 14.16 -25.05 11.72
CA GLY A 70 14.54 -23.95 10.85
C GLY A 70 13.72 -23.96 9.57
N VAL A 71 13.54 -25.13 8.94
CA VAL A 71 12.67 -25.27 7.77
C VAL A 71 11.23 -24.86 8.08
N GLU A 72 10.67 -25.30 9.21
CA GLU A 72 9.32 -24.88 9.64
C GLU A 72 9.22 -23.36 9.78
N THR A 73 10.22 -22.74 10.43
CA THR A 73 10.28 -21.29 10.63
C THR A 73 10.40 -20.55 9.30
N ILE A 74 11.25 -21.01 8.39
CA ILE A 74 11.43 -20.43 7.05
C ILE A 74 10.12 -20.50 6.26
N LEU A 75 9.43 -21.64 6.28
CA LEU A 75 8.16 -21.79 5.58
C LEU A 75 7.07 -20.89 6.17
N LYS A 76 7.01 -20.76 7.51
CA LYS A 76 6.09 -19.80 8.17
C LYS A 76 6.41 -18.35 7.76
N MET A 77 7.68 -17.96 7.79
CA MET A 77 8.11 -16.62 7.38
C MET A 77 7.81 -16.37 5.90
N ARG A 78 8.01 -17.35 5.02
CA ARG A 78 7.69 -17.25 3.60
C ARG A 78 6.20 -17.06 3.36
N ARG A 79 5.34 -17.84 4.04
CA ARG A 79 3.87 -17.65 3.96
C ARG A 79 3.50 -16.23 4.36
N ARG A 80 4.01 -15.76 5.51
CA ARG A 80 3.78 -14.39 5.98
C ARG A 80 4.29 -13.33 5.00
N MET A 81 5.43 -13.57 4.34
CA MET A 81 5.98 -12.67 3.33
C MET A 81 5.11 -12.62 2.07
N LEU A 82 4.58 -13.75 1.60
CA LEU A 82 3.65 -13.79 0.47
C LEU A 82 2.34 -13.08 0.81
N ASP A 83 1.79 -13.31 2.01
CA ASP A 83 0.61 -12.60 2.48
C ASP A 83 0.85 -11.09 2.56
N MET A 84 2.03 -10.69 3.06
CA MET A 84 2.44 -9.29 3.12
C MET A 84 2.62 -8.68 1.72
N GLN A 85 3.19 -9.41 0.76
CA GLN A 85 3.29 -8.96 -0.63
C GLN A 85 1.91 -8.74 -1.24
N LYS A 86 0.97 -9.65 -0.98
CA LYS A 86 -0.42 -9.49 -1.41
C LYS A 86 -1.08 -8.26 -0.77
N GLN A 87 -0.86 -8.03 0.53
CA GLN A 87 -1.35 -6.83 1.21
C GLN A 87 -0.79 -5.53 0.59
N ILE A 88 0.50 -5.52 0.21
CA ILE A 88 1.11 -4.38 -0.48
C ILE A 88 0.50 -4.20 -1.87
N GLU A 89 0.27 -5.29 -2.61
CA GLU A 89 -0.34 -5.24 -3.93
C GLU A 89 -1.77 -4.70 -3.87
N ASP A 90 -2.57 -5.18 -2.92
CA ASP A 90 -3.94 -4.70 -2.65
C ASP A 90 -3.93 -3.21 -2.26
N LEU A 91 -2.98 -2.79 -1.41
CA LEU A 91 -2.80 -1.38 -1.05
C LEU A 91 -2.39 -0.52 -2.25
N LEU A 92 -1.47 -0.99 -3.10
CA LEU A 92 -1.02 -0.26 -4.28
C LEU A 92 -2.10 -0.20 -5.37
N ALA A 93 -2.96 -1.21 -5.47
CA ALA A 93 -4.14 -1.18 -6.32
C ALA A 93 -5.11 -0.09 -5.83
N TYR A 94 -5.38 -0.07 -4.53
CA TYR A 94 -6.20 0.96 -3.88
C TYR A 94 -5.65 2.38 -4.12
N VAL A 95 -4.35 2.59 -3.90
CA VAL A 95 -3.70 3.90 -4.13
C VAL A 95 -3.75 4.30 -5.60
N ARG A 96 -3.62 3.37 -6.55
CA ARG A 96 -3.65 3.68 -8.00
C ARG A 96 -5.04 4.07 -8.48
N GLU A 97 -6.09 3.38 -8.04
CA GLU A 97 -7.47 3.68 -8.41
C GLU A 97 -7.91 5.04 -7.87
N ASP A 98 -7.57 5.37 -6.63
CA ASP A 98 -7.90 6.68 -6.06
C ASP A 98 -6.96 7.81 -6.55
N ALA A 99 -5.70 7.53 -6.90
CA ALA A 99 -4.77 8.54 -7.42
C ALA A 99 -5.28 9.23 -8.70
N GLY A 100 -6.10 8.55 -9.50
CA GLY A 100 -6.82 9.15 -10.63
C GLY A 100 -7.79 10.24 -10.20
N ARG A 101 -8.59 9.99 -9.15
CA ARG A 101 -9.55 10.97 -8.58
C ARG A 101 -8.85 12.10 -7.80
N PHE A 102 -7.72 11.83 -7.15
CA PHE A 102 -7.02 12.82 -6.34
C PHE A 102 -6.37 13.96 -7.14
N ARG A 103 -6.02 13.77 -8.42
CA ARG A 103 -5.46 14.85 -9.25
C ARG A 103 -6.48 15.93 -9.55
N GLU A 104 -7.73 15.56 -9.82
CA GLU A 104 -8.80 16.49 -10.20
C GLU A 104 -9.21 17.44 -9.07
N HIS A 105 -8.99 17.05 -7.81
CA HIS A 105 -9.44 17.80 -6.63
C HIS A 105 -8.34 18.57 -5.88
N ARG A 106 -7.08 18.52 -6.34
CA ARG A 106 -5.93 19.13 -5.65
C ARG A 106 -5.63 20.56 -6.05
N ASP A 107 -6.01 20.97 -7.26
CA ASP A 107 -5.72 22.31 -7.75
C ASP A 107 -6.87 23.24 -7.37
N ARG A 108 -6.68 24.03 -6.31
CA ARG A 108 -7.64 25.05 -5.89
C ARG A 108 -7.40 26.33 -6.66
N THR A 109 -8.48 26.98 -7.04
CA THR A 109 -8.38 28.28 -7.70
C THR A 109 -7.93 29.34 -6.70
N LEU A 110 -7.20 30.34 -7.17
CA LEU A 110 -6.75 31.45 -6.34
C LEU A 110 -7.91 32.12 -5.58
N GLY A 111 -9.10 32.23 -6.20
CA GLY A 111 -10.28 32.81 -5.57
C GLY A 111 -10.79 32.01 -4.36
N GLU A 112 -10.82 30.68 -4.45
CA GLU A 112 -11.23 29.81 -3.34
C GLU A 112 -10.29 29.93 -2.13
N ALA A 113 -9.00 30.07 -2.38
CA ALA A 113 -8.00 30.24 -1.33
C ALA A 113 -8.11 31.61 -0.64
N VAL A 114 -8.36 32.67 -1.42
CA VAL A 114 -8.47 34.05 -0.91
C VAL A 114 -9.79 34.26 -0.15
N LEU A 115 -10.92 33.85 -0.72
CA LEU A 115 -12.25 34.11 -0.15
C LEU A 115 -12.70 33.04 0.86
N GLY A 116 -12.03 31.89 0.88
CA GLY A 116 -12.47 30.72 1.61
C GLY A 116 -13.49 29.91 0.81
N ALA A 117 -13.52 28.59 1.05
CA ALA A 117 -14.37 27.68 0.30
C ALA A 117 -14.71 26.44 1.12
N ARG A 118 -15.87 25.84 0.86
CA ARG A 118 -16.22 24.52 1.39
C ARG A 118 -16.00 23.47 0.30
N ILE A 119 -15.03 22.60 0.53
CA ILE A 119 -14.55 21.66 -0.48
C ILE A 119 -14.83 20.22 -0.03
N ARG A 120 -15.11 19.33 -0.98
CA ARG A 120 -15.19 17.89 -0.70
C ARG A 120 -13.80 17.28 -0.83
N VAL A 121 -13.43 16.43 0.11
CA VAL A 121 -12.14 15.73 0.13
C VAL A 121 -12.44 14.23 0.15
N PRO A 122 -11.93 13.46 -0.82
CA PRO A 122 -12.06 12.01 -0.80
C PRO A 122 -11.24 11.42 0.35
N THR A 123 -11.86 10.51 1.09
CA THR A 123 -11.31 9.75 2.21
C THR A 123 -11.56 8.27 1.98
N LEU A 124 -10.92 7.40 2.76
CA LEU A 124 -11.06 5.93 2.61
C LEU A 124 -12.51 5.44 2.79
N ASP A 125 -13.32 6.16 3.58
CA ASP A 125 -14.72 5.81 3.87
C ASP A 125 -15.73 6.64 3.04
N GLY A 126 -15.29 7.30 1.96
CA GLY A 126 -16.11 8.18 1.12
C GLY A 126 -15.67 9.64 1.15
N GLU A 127 -16.54 10.59 0.79
CA GLU A 127 -16.19 12.02 0.77
C GLU A 127 -16.50 12.72 2.10
N THR A 128 -15.63 13.65 2.52
CA THR A 128 -15.84 14.51 3.70
C THR A 128 -15.64 15.98 3.32
N ALA A 129 -16.44 16.88 3.91
CA ALA A 129 -16.29 18.31 3.68
C ALA A 129 -15.15 18.91 4.52
N LEU A 130 -14.24 19.64 3.88
CA LEU A 130 -13.23 20.48 4.50
C LEU A 130 -13.59 21.95 4.25
N VAL A 131 -13.58 22.76 5.31
CA VAL A 131 -13.78 24.21 5.22
C VAL A 131 -12.42 24.87 5.15
N LEU A 132 -12.14 25.55 4.03
CA LEU A 132 -10.97 26.38 3.85
C LEU A 132 -11.27 27.80 4.38
N PRO A 133 -10.54 28.28 5.40
CA PRO A 133 -10.66 29.66 5.83
C PRO A 133 -10.14 30.62 4.74
N PRO A 134 -10.64 31.88 4.70
CA PRO A 134 -10.10 32.90 3.80
C PRO A 134 -8.61 33.14 4.08
N GLY A 135 -7.85 33.43 3.02
CA GLY A 135 -6.40 33.60 3.11
C GLY A 135 -5.60 32.30 3.29
N THR A 136 -6.19 31.14 2.93
CA THR A 136 -5.49 29.85 2.99
C THR A 136 -4.26 29.87 2.10
N GLN A 137 -3.10 29.52 2.68
CA GLN A 137 -1.83 29.54 1.97
C GLN A 137 -1.57 28.23 1.22
N SER A 138 -0.84 28.32 0.10
CA SER A 138 -0.36 27.12 -0.59
C SER A 138 0.64 26.38 0.32
N GLY A 139 0.49 25.06 0.43
CA GLY A 139 1.26 24.23 1.35
C GLY A 139 0.68 24.12 2.77
N GLN A 140 -0.38 24.87 3.11
CA GLN A 140 -1.04 24.74 4.40
C GLN A 140 -1.64 23.34 4.59
N ILE A 141 -1.44 22.77 5.77
CA ILE A 141 -1.89 21.41 6.11
C ILE A 141 -3.13 21.49 7.01
N PHE A 142 -4.19 20.80 6.62
CA PHE A 142 -5.40 20.61 7.40
C PHE A 142 -5.50 19.17 7.89
N ARG A 143 -5.85 18.99 9.16
CA ARG A 143 -6.01 17.66 9.77
C ARG A 143 -7.48 17.29 9.88
N LEU A 144 -7.88 16.21 9.24
CA LEU A 144 -9.19 15.59 9.34
C LEU A 144 -9.12 14.40 10.30
N ARG A 145 -9.72 14.56 11.48
CA ARG A 145 -9.65 13.56 12.55
C ARG A 145 -10.43 12.29 12.19
N GLY A 146 -9.83 11.12 12.40
CA GLY A 146 -10.49 9.82 12.22
C GLY A 146 -10.84 9.46 10.76
N LYS A 147 -10.30 10.19 9.78
CA LYS A 147 -10.51 9.97 8.34
C LYS A 147 -9.30 9.32 7.63
N GLY A 148 -8.31 8.88 8.41
CA GLY A 148 -7.11 8.19 7.92
C GLY A 148 -7.25 6.66 7.94
N MET A 149 -6.14 5.97 7.68
CA MET A 149 -6.12 4.50 7.59
C MET A 149 -6.59 3.81 8.87
N ARG A 150 -7.32 2.70 8.69
CA ARG A 150 -7.64 1.77 9.78
C ARG A 150 -6.35 1.15 10.33
N ARG A 151 -6.28 0.98 11.65
CA ARG A 151 -5.12 0.35 12.30
C ARG A 151 -5.09 -1.15 11.97
N LEU A 152 -3.92 -1.67 11.59
CA LEU A 152 -3.75 -3.08 11.19
C LEU A 152 -3.98 -4.07 12.35
N HIS A 153 -3.71 -3.66 13.60
CA HIS A 153 -3.77 -4.51 14.79
C HIS A 153 -4.48 -3.83 15.99
N GLY A 154 -5.55 -3.07 15.76
CA GLY A 154 -6.34 -2.47 16.83
C GLY A 154 -7.63 -1.83 16.35
N GLU A 155 -8.45 -1.35 17.28
CA GLU A 155 -9.67 -0.60 16.95
C GLU A 155 -9.36 0.87 16.66
N GLY A 156 -10.05 1.44 15.66
CA GLY A 156 -10.01 2.86 15.32
C GLY A 156 -9.31 3.20 13.99
N THR A 157 -9.52 4.44 13.56
CA THR A 157 -8.96 5.05 12.35
C THR A 157 -7.93 6.12 12.71
N GLY A 158 -6.90 6.27 11.88
CA GLY A 158 -5.94 7.37 11.98
C GLY A 158 -6.52 8.70 11.50
N ASP A 159 -5.68 9.73 11.46
CA ASP A 159 -6.03 11.04 10.92
C ASP A 159 -5.58 11.19 9.46
N LEU A 160 -6.31 12.00 8.69
CA LEU A 160 -5.97 12.36 7.33
C LEU A 160 -5.41 13.78 7.29
N TYR A 161 -4.21 13.94 6.74
CA TYR A 161 -3.59 15.24 6.53
C TYR A 161 -3.75 15.67 5.08
N VAL A 162 -4.36 16.82 4.87
CA VAL A 162 -4.65 17.39 3.55
C VAL A 162 -3.78 18.61 3.35
N THR A 163 -2.90 18.56 2.37
CA THR A 163 -2.08 19.72 1.96
C THR A 163 -2.79 20.45 0.82
N VAL A 164 -3.10 21.72 1.02
CA VAL A 164 -3.71 22.55 -0.02
C VAL A 164 -2.64 23.01 -1.00
N ARG A 165 -2.91 22.85 -2.30
CA ARG A 165 -2.12 23.48 -3.36
C ARG A 165 -3.01 24.44 -4.11
N VAL A 166 -2.61 25.71 -4.11
CA VAL A 166 -3.28 26.74 -4.91
C VAL A 166 -2.60 26.75 -6.26
N SER A 167 -3.38 26.53 -7.33
CA SER A 167 -2.88 26.59 -8.70
C SER A 167 -3.10 27.99 -9.26
N ILE A 168 -2.09 28.50 -9.96
CA ILE A 168 -2.19 29.78 -10.65
C ILE A 168 -2.65 29.47 -12.08
N PRO A 169 -3.79 30.03 -12.55
CA PRO A 169 -4.29 29.78 -13.89
C PRO A 169 -3.33 30.32 -14.94
N ARG A 170 -3.19 29.57 -16.05
CA ARG A 170 -2.37 29.96 -17.20
C ARG A 170 -3.24 30.71 -18.22
N GLY A 171 -2.65 31.67 -18.93
CA GLY A 171 -3.35 32.39 -20.01
C GLY A 171 -4.34 33.44 -19.51
N LEU A 172 -3.88 34.37 -18.67
CA LEU A 172 -4.71 35.50 -18.20
C LEU A 172 -4.99 36.47 -19.35
N ASP A 173 -6.26 36.78 -19.58
CA ASP A 173 -6.68 37.81 -20.55
C ASP A 173 -6.36 39.24 -20.05
N ALA A 174 -6.42 40.21 -20.96
CA ALA A 174 -6.06 41.60 -20.64
C ALA A 174 -6.90 42.19 -19.49
N ARG A 175 -8.18 41.79 -19.41
CA ARG A 175 -9.10 42.23 -18.36
C ARG A 175 -8.69 41.69 -16.99
N THR A 176 -8.42 40.38 -16.90
CA THR A 176 -8.01 39.72 -15.67
C THR A 176 -6.65 40.22 -15.20
N GLN A 177 -5.70 40.45 -16.12
CA GLN A 177 -4.42 41.09 -15.80
C GLN A 177 -4.61 42.49 -15.21
N GLY A 178 -5.55 43.28 -15.75
CA GLY A 178 -5.90 44.59 -15.21
C GLY A 178 -6.38 44.53 -13.77
N ILE A 179 -7.28 43.58 -13.46
CA ILE A 179 -7.79 43.36 -12.09
C ILE A 179 -6.66 42.96 -11.14
N PHE A 180 -5.74 42.09 -11.56
CA PHE A 180 -4.61 41.72 -10.71
C PHE A 180 -3.64 42.88 -10.45
N ARG A 181 -3.42 43.77 -11.41
CA ARG A 181 -2.61 44.99 -11.19
C ARG A 181 -3.27 45.94 -10.20
N GLU A 182 -4.59 46.09 -10.28
CA GLU A 182 -5.34 46.88 -9.30
C GLU A 182 -5.25 46.27 -7.89
N LEU A 183 -5.37 44.94 -7.80
CA LEU A 183 -5.22 44.19 -6.56
C LEU A 183 -3.81 44.35 -5.97
N GLU A 184 -2.76 44.28 -6.80
CA GLU A 184 -1.37 44.50 -6.39
C GLU A 184 -1.15 45.91 -5.81
N ARG A 185 -1.83 46.92 -6.34
CA ARG A 185 -1.79 48.28 -5.80
C ARG A 185 -2.43 48.38 -4.42
N LEU A 186 -3.52 47.64 -4.18
CA LEU A 186 -4.27 47.64 -2.92
C LEU A 186 -3.60 46.78 -1.84
N LEU A 187 -2.90 45.73 -2.26
CA LEU A 187 -2.20 44.78 -1.39
C LEU A 187 -0.72 44.75 -1.79
N PRO A 188 0.09 45.71 -1.33
CA PRO A 188 1.54 45.69 -1.55
C PRO A 188 2.16 44.59 -0.68
N GLU A 189 1.97 43.33 -1.05
CA GLU A 189 2.69 42.23 -0.44
C GLU A 189 4.12 42.15 -0.99
N THR A 190 5.09 41.99 -0.10
CA THR A 190 6.48 41.70 -0.47
C THR A 190 6.87 40.30 0.00
N PRO A 191 6.49 39.23 -0.75
CA PRO A 191 6.94 37.87 -0.45
C PRO A 191 8.47 37.74 -0.37
N ARG A 192 9.20 38.68 -1.02
CA ARG A 192 10.66 38.72 -1.10
C ARG A 192 11.35 39.43 0.07
N ALA A 193 10.63 40.03 1.02
CA ALA A 193 11.23 40.70 2.19
C ALA A 193 12.02 39.76 3.11
N SER A 194 11.84 38.44 2.98
CA SER A 194 12.66 37.41 3.65
C SER A 194 13.97 37.14 2.91
N CYS A 195 14.00 37.25 1.57
CA CYS A 195 15.20 37.03 0.76
C CYS A 195 16.21 38.17 0.85
N GLU A 196 15.77 39.42 1.01
CA GLU A 196 16.67 40.58 1.12
C GLU A 196 17.49 40.56 2.41
N ARG A 197 16.95 40.01 3.50
CA ARG A 197 17.68 39.82 4.77
C ARG A 197 18.86 38.85 4.67
N PHE A 198 18.84 37.93 3.71
CA PHE A 198 19.93 36.96 3.52
C PHE A 198 21.11 37.52 2.72
N ARG A 199 20.93 38.63 1.98
CA ARG A 199 22.00 39.25 1.19
C ARG A 199 22.91 40.19 2.00
N GLY A 200 22.57 40.51 3.24
CA GLY A 200 23.35 41.39 4.12
C GLY A 200 24.41 40.71 4.98
N GLY A 201 24.65 39.40 4.84
CA GLY A 201 25.58 38.60 5.66
C GLY A 201 26.86 38.16 4.94
N ALA A 202 27.27 38.85 3.88
CA ALA A 202 28.54 38.63 3.20
C ALA A 202 29.34 39.93 3.20
N ALA A 203 29.94 40.26 4.35
CA ALA A 203 31.04 41.18 4.50
C ALA A 203 31.87 40.73 5.70
#